data_AF-A0AAU0P1V6-F1
#
_entry.id   AF-A0AAU0P1V6-F1
#
_cell.length_a   1.000
_cell.length_b   1.000
_cell.length_c   1.000
_cell.angle_alpha   90.00
_cell.angle_beta   90.00
_cell.angle_gamma   90.00
#
_symmetry.space_group_name_H-M   'P 1'
#
loop_
_entity.id
_entity.type
_entity.pdbx_description
1 polymer ?
#
loop_
_entity_poly.entity_id
_entity_poly.type
_entity_poly.pdbx_seq_one_letter_code
_entity_poly.pdbx_strand_id
1 'polypeptide(L)'
;MNLNDFDITTHSGLYISKDEHPIFGKKYIARFQYDKKRYVKVLGYEKRDNITLNKAISLIEKFKSSIQKNSHENETKDDKKITPKLISKNSNIDSDELKKLKEENSYLKSLLGDYKKVKHEDLVEGIQKIYDLQSLKPYQIELIKLQNWLEKENKRMIIIFEGRDASGKGGAIRRITRYMNNKHYRVVALGKPTETQRNQWFLQRYIEHFPTGGEIVLFDRSWYNRAMVEPIFGFCTQEEHEIFMEDIVNFEQDLVRQGMILIKLYFSVSKEEQKRRFDRRIQDPLRQWKFSEVDMQAQDLWDEFSEKKYEMLRRTTSRSAPWHIIRSDDKQLARFEALKIILNSVDYDGRNYSLNFEANEDINISVQRELLQMRKTKDY
;
A
#
# COMPACT_ATOMS: atom_id res chain seq x y z
N MET A 1 -2.01 13.90 -19.69
CA MET A 1 -2.69 15.09 -20.22
C MET A 1 -2.20 15.30 -21.64
N ASN A 2 -3.05 15.12 -22.64
CA ASN A 2 -2.67 15.29 -24.04
C ASN A 2 -2.71 16.79 -24.38
N LEU A 3 -1.68 17.32 -25.03
CA LEU A 3 -1.61 18.75 -25.39
C LEU A 3 -2.42 19.08 -26.63
N ASN A 4 -2.82 18.06 -27.39
CA ASN A 4 -3.68 18.24 -28.56
C ASN A 4 -5.07 18.77 -28.18
N ASP A 5 -5.45 18.66 -26.90
CA ASP A 5 -6.73 19.11 -26.36
C ASP A 5 -6.71 20.58 -25.88
N PHE A 6 -5.60 21.30 -26.09
CA PHE A 6 -5.37 22.66 -25.61
C PHE A 6 -4.91 23.62 -26.72
N ASP A 7 -5.41 24.84 -26.69
CA ASP A 7 -4.96 25.95 -27.52
C ASP A 7 -3.85 26.75 -26.83
N ILE A 8 -2.91 27.24 -27.65
CA ILE A 8 -1.81 28.11 -27.20
C ILE A 8 -2.36 29.51 -26.99
N THR A 9 -2.10 30.10 -25.82
CA THR A 9 -2.47 31.50 -25.56
C THR A 9 -1.36 32.46 -26.03
N THR A 10 -1.62 33.77 -26.00
CA THR A 10 -0.61 34.80 -26.30
C THR A 10 0.57 34.83 -25.33
N HIS A 11 0.45 34.19 -24.16
CA HIS A 11 1.51 34.12 -23.16
C HIS A 11 2.26 32.79 -23.20
N SER A 12 3.59 32.84 -23.37
CA SER A 12 4.43 31.66 -23.52
C SER A 12 4.33 30.68 -22.33
N GLY A 13 3.97 29.44 -22.66
CA GLY A 13 3.78 28.37 -21.70
C GLY A 13 2.41 28.34 -21.02
N LEU A 14 1.47 29.19 -21.42
CA LEU A 14 0.08 29.16 -20.95
C LEU A 14 -0.84 28.61 -22.04
N TYR A 15 -1.70 27.65 -21.66
CA TYR A 15 -2.61 26.98 -22.57
C TYR A 15 -4.02 26.94 -21.98
N ILE A 16 -5.03 26.91 -22.85
CA ILE A 16 -6.45 26.84 -22.50
C ILE A 16 -7.10 25.63 -23.16
N SER A 17 -8.03 24.94 -22.49
CA SER A 17 -8.71 23.79 -23.11
C SER A 17 -9.55 24.20 -24.31
N LYS A 18 -9.52 23.38 -25.36
CA LYS A 18 -10.40 23.53 -26.54
C LYS A 18 -11.86 23.33 -26.14
N ASP A 19 -12.10 22.27 -25.40
CA ASP A 19 -13.43 21.92 -24.90
C ASP A 19 -13.74 22.68 -23.60
N GLU A 20 -15.00 23.13 -23.49
CA GLU A 20 -15.52 23.81 -22.32
C GLU A 20 -16.30 22.82 -21.45
N HIS A 21 -15.96 22.73 -20.16
CA HIS A 21 -16.72 21.89 -19.24
C HIS A 21 -18.04 22.60 -18.85
N PRO A 22 -19.22 21.93 -18.90
CA PRO A 22 -20.52 22.56 -18.69
C PRO A 22 -20.63 23.36 -17.39
N ILE A 23 -20.04 22.85 -16.31
CA ILE A 23 -20.10 23.43 -14.96
C ILE A 23 -18.89 24.32 -14.65
N PHE A 24 -17.72 24.04 -15.23
CA PHE A 24 -16.46 24.63 -14.76
C PHE A 24 -15.86 25.64 -15.75
N GLY A 25 -16.31 25.66 -17.01
CA GLY A 25 -15.76 26.49 -18.07
C GLY A 25 -14.46 25.93 -18.62
N LYS A 26 -13.72 26.75 -19.38
CA LYS A 26 -12.43 26.36 -19.96
C LYS A 26 -11.34 26.26 -18.90
N LYS A 27 -10.40 25.34 -19.11
CA LYS A 27 -9.33 25.01 -18.17
C LYS A 27 -8.02 25.68 -18.60
N TYR A 28 -7.38 26.41 -17.68
CA TYR A 28 -6.06 26.99 -17.89
C TYR A 28 -4.96 26.10 -17.33
N ILE A 29 -3.90 25.87 -18.10
CA ILE A 29 -2.72 25.13 -17.68
C ILE A 29 -1.43 25.89 -18.01
N ALA A 30 -0.46 25.83 -17.11
CA ALA A 30 0.91 26.26 -17.33
C ALA A 30 1.78 25.06 -17.69
N ARG A 31 2.61 25.20 -18.73
CA ARG A 31 3.66 24.26 -19.10
C ARG A 31 4.90 25.00 -19.59
N PHE A 32 6.03 24.73 -18.95
CA PHE A 32 7.34 25.27 -19.36
C PHE A 32 8.47 24.30 -18.96
N GLN A 33 9.66 24.52 -19.50
CA GLN A 33 10.86 23.79 -19.14
C GLN A 33 11.82 24.71 -18.39
N TYR A 34 12.39 24.22 -17.30
CA TYR A 34 13.40 24.90 -16.50
C TYR A 34 14.37 23.85 -15.94
N ASP A 35 15.67 24.14 -15.98
CA ASP A 35 16.74 23.22 -15.55
C ASP A 35 16.58 21.77 -16.08
N LYS A 36 16.41 21.64 -17.41
CA LYS A 36 16.19 20.35 -18.12
C LYS A 36 14.98 19.53 -17.64
N LYS A 37 14.14 20.05 -16.74
CA LYS A 37 12.90 19.44 -16.24
C LYS A 37 11.67 20.14 -16.80
N ARG A 38 10.63 19.36 -17.12
CA ARG A 38 9.35 19.87 -17.65
C ARG A 38 8.36 20.02 -16.50
N TYR A 39 7.77 21.21 -16.38
CA TYR A 39 6.77 21.53 -15.37
C TYR A 39 5.41 21.68 -16.02
N VAL A 40 4.38 21.09 -15.43
CA VAL A 40 2.98 21.24 -15.84
C VAL A 40 2.13 21.49 -14.59
N LYS A 41 1.27 22.50 -14.63
CA LYS A 41 0.36 22.83 -13.52
C LYS A 41 -0.98 23.33 -14.04
N VAL A 42 -2.07 22.82 -13.48
CA VAL A 42 -3.41 23.37 -13.69
C VAL A 42 -3.54 24.67 -12.88
N LEU A 43 -3.87 25.76 -13.56
CA LEU A 43 -4.03 27.07 -12.93
C LEU A 43 -5.46 27.30 -12.42
N GLY A 44 -6.44 26.65 -13.06
CA GLY A 44 -7.85 26.60 -12.65
C GLY A 44 -8.80 26.67 -13.85
N TYR A 45 -10.08 26.95 -13.58
CA TYR A 45 -11.13 27.00 -14.59
C TYR A 45 -11.83 28.36 -14.65
N GLU A 46 -12.28 28.74 -15.85
CA GLU A 46 -12.88 30.05 -16.14
C GLU A 46 -14.12 30.35 -15.30
N LYS A 47 -15.11 29.45 -15.27
CA LYS A 47 -16.38 29.67 -14.55
C LYS A 47 -16.27 29.34 -13.07
N ARG A 48 -15.56 28.26 -12.71
CA ARG A 48 -15.44 27.80 -11.31
C ARG A 48 -14.60 28.76 -10.45
N ASP A 49 -13.46 29.19 -10.98
CA ASP A 49 -12.44 29.92 -10.22
C ASP A 49 -12.38 31.41 -10.60
N ASN A 50 -13.33 31.84 -11.45
CA ASN A 50 -13.43 33.16 -12.05
C ASN A 50 -12.06 33.64 -12.59
N ILE A 51 -11.45 32.79 -13.44
CA ILE A 51 -10.11 33.01 -13.99
C ILE A 51 -10.22 33.66 -15.35
N THR A 52 -9.74 34.91 -15.41
CA THR A 52 -9.48 35.63 -16.65
C THR A 52 -8.07 35.34 -17.15
N LEU A 53 -7.80 35.64 -18.43
CA LEU A 53 -6.47 35.48 -19.03
C LEU A 53 -5.39 36.22 -18.23
N ASN A 54 -5.65 37.44 -17.76
CA ASN A 54 -4.71 38.22 -16.94
C ASN A 54 -4.40 37.55 -15.59
N LYS A 55 -5.41 36.94 -14.95
CA LYS A 55 -5.24 36.19 -13.70
C LYS A 55 -4.43 34.91 -13.95
N ALA A 56 -4.67 34.23 -15.07
CA ALA A 56 -3.89 33.06 -15.48
C ALA A 56 -2.41 33.41 -15.75
N ILE A 57 -2.13 34.58 -16.36
CA ILE A 57 -0.77 35.09 -16.58
C ILE A 57 -0.05 35.32 -15.24
N SER A 58 -0.69 36.00 -14.29
CA SER A 58 -0.11 36.18 -12.95
C SER A 58 0.17 34.85 -12.23
N LEU A 59 -0.72 33.87 -12.40
CA LEU A 59 -0.56 32.53 -11.81
C LEU A 59 0.61 31.73 -12.41
N ILE A 60 0.85 31.82 -13.73
CA ILE A 60 2.00 31.16 -14.35
C ILE A 60 3.32 31.84 -13.95
N GLU A 61 3.37 33.16 -13.81
CA GLU A 61 4.57 33.88 -13.33
C GLU A 61 4.90 33.53 -11.88
N LYS A 62 3.89 33.49 -11.01
CA LYS A 62 4.03 33.03 -9.62
C LYS A 62 4.52 31.58 -9.56
N PHE A 63 4.06 30.73 -10.47
CA PHE A 63 4.52 29.36 -10.56
C PHE A 63 5.97 29.26 -11.05
N LYS A 64 6.36 29.99 -12.11
CA LYS A 64 7.75 30.04 -12.60
C LYS A 64 8.73 30.52 -11.53
N SER A 65 8.40 31.61 -10.83
CA SER A 65 9.24 32.17 -9.76
C SER A 65 9.38 31.22 -8.55
N SER A 66 8.34 30.43 -8.23
CA SER A 66 8.43 29.40 -7.17
C SER A 66 9.42 28.28 -7.51
N ILE A 67 9.51 27.90 -8.78
CA ILE A 67 10.46 26.89 -9.24
C ILE A 67 11.90 27.43 -9.22
N GLN A 68 12.09 28.68 -9.63
CA GLN A 68 13.41 29.34 -9.61
C GLN A 68 13.96 29.56 -8.20
N LYS A 69 13.10 29.88 -7.21
CA LYS A 69 13.53 29.99 -5.81
C LYS A 69 13.98 28.65 -5.22
N ASN A 70 13.27 27.56 -5.54
CA ASN A 70 13.61 26.23 -5.05
C ASN A 70 14.93 25.68 -5.63
N SER A 71 15.40 26.16 -6.79
CA SER A 71 16.72 25.79 -7.32
C SER A 71 17.88 26.49 -6.60
N HIS A 72 17.70 27.73 -6.15
CA HIS A 72 18.76 28.48 -5.45
C HIS A 72 18.89 28.12 -3.96
N GLU A 73 17.87 27.54 -3.32
CA GLU A 73 17.94 27.10 -1.91
C GLU A 73 18.65 25.75 -1.72
N ASN A 74 18.92 25.00 -2.79
CA ASN A 74 19.59 23.69 -2.70
C ASN A 74 21.12 23.73 -2.79
N GLU A 75 21.74 24.88 -3.13
CA GLU A 75 23.21 25.03 -3.20
C GLU A 75 23.83 25.69 -1.96
N THR A 76 23.02 26.20 -1.02
CA THR A 76 23.54 26.79 0.24
C THR A 76 22.84 26.18 1.45
N LYS A 77 23.08 24.91 1.70
CA LYS A 77 22.84 24.27 3.01
C LYS A 77 24.17 23.89 3.63
N ASP A 78 24.91 24.90 4.08
CA ASP A 78 25.82 24.79 5.21
C ASP A 78 25.72 26.09 6.02
N ASP A 79 25.40 25.93 7.30
CA ASP A 79 25.41 26.91 8.39
C ASP A 79 24.82 28.31 8.15
N LYS A 80 23.50 28.48 8.35
CA LYS A 80 22.95 29.76 8.85
C LYS A 80 21.81 29.57 9.87
N LYS A 81 22.06 30.05 11.09
CA LYS A 81 21.07 30.36 12.13
C LYS A 81 19.88 31.12 11.53
N ILE A 82 18.67 30.61 11.73
CA ILE A 82 17.44 31.27 11.32
C ILE A 82 17.17 32.44 12.26
N THR A 83 17.44 33.66 11.79
CA THR A 83 16.80 34.88 12.33
C THR A 83 15.49 35.12 11.59
N PRO A 84 14.40 35.48 12.28
CA PRO A 84 13.10 35.66 11.64
C PRO A 84 13.12 36.94 10.77
N LYS A 85 12.92 36.78 9.46
CA LYS A 85 12.62 37.90 8.56
C LYS A 85 11.24 38.46 8.93
N LEU A 86 11.24 39.71 9.40
CA LEU A 86 10.06 40.55 9.57
C LEU A 86 9.28 40.61 8.26
N ILE A 87 8.07 40.04 8.26
CA ILE A 87 7.08 40.24 7.21
C ILE A 87 6.59 41.69 7.32
N SER A 88 6.62 42.41 6.20
CA SER A 88 6.09 43.77 6.08
C SER A 88 4.63 43.80 6.52
N LYS A 89 4.36 44.63 7.55
CA LYS A 89 3.02 45.07 7.94
C LYS A 89 2.34 45.67 6.71
N ASN A 90 1.37 44.95 6.14
CA ASN A 90 0.17 45.48 5.49
C ASN A 90 -0.60 44.36 4.79
N SER A 91 -1.37 43.63 5.59
CA SER A 91 -2.71 43.18 5.20
C SER A 91 -3.48 43.07 6.51
N ASN A 92 -4.64 43.72 6.60
CA ASN A 92 -5.56 43.53 7.72
C ASN A 92 -6.05 42.08 7.63
N ILE A 93 -5.30 41.17 8.26
CA ILE A 93 -5.76 39.83 8.60
C ILE A 93 -6.90 40.07 9.58
N ASP A 94 -8.08 39.55 9.24
CA ASP A 94 -9.27 39.64 10.07
C ASP A 94 -8.93 39.27 11.52
N SER A 95 -9.13 40.22 12.43
CA SER A 95 -8.72 40.15 13.85
C SER A 95 -9.21 38.86 14.50
N ASP A 96 -10.40 38.43 14.10
CA ASP A 96 -11.09 37.27 14.63
C ASP A 96 -10.52 35.95 14.11
N GLU A 97 -10.06 35.91 12.85
CA GLU A 97 -9.40 34.73 12.27
C GLU A 97 -8.02 34.52 12.91
N LEU A 98 -7.27 35.62 13.12
CA LEU A 98 -5.99 35.56 13.83
C LEU A 98 -6.15 35.13 15.30
N LYS A 99 -7.24 35.56 15.95
CA LYS A 99 -7.55 35.18 17.34
C LYS A 99 -7.91 33.69 17.43
N LYS A 100 -8.76 33.18 16.53
CA LYS A 100 -9.08 31.75 16.42
C LYS A 100 -7.83 30.90 16.15
N LEU A 101 -6.97 31.29 15.21
CA LEU A 101 -5.74 30.57 14.90
C LEU A 101 -4.75 30.56 16.08
N LYS A 102 -4.73 31.61 16.90
CA LYS A 102 -3.90 31.66 18.13
C LYS A 102 -4.47 30.75 19.22
N GLU A 103 -5.78 30.75 19.41
CA GLU A 103 -6.46 29.87 20.37
C GLU A 103 -6.28 28.39 19.97
N GLU A 104 -6.47 28.06 18.69
CA GLU A 104 -6.25 26.72 18.16
C GLU A 104 -4.78 26.29 18.30
N ASN A 105 -3.82 27.16 17.96
CA ASN A 105 -2.41 26.86 18.19
C ASN A 105 -2.06 26.68 19.67
N SER A 106 -2.65 27.46 20.59
CA SER A 106 -2.43 27.30 22.02
C SER A 106 -2.99 25.96 22.51
N TYR A 107 -4.18 25.59 22.02
CA TYR A 107 -4.80 24.31 22.31
C TYR A 107 -3.94 23.14 21.78
N LEU A 108 -3.51 23.19 20.53
CA LEU A 108 -2.60 22.21 19.94
C LEU A 108 -1.27 22.12 20.70
N LYS A 109 -0.70 23.25 21.13
CA LYS A 109 0.50 23.27 22.00
C LYS A 109 0.25 22.64 23.37
N SER A 110 -0.94 22.84 23.95
CA SER A 110 -1.30 22.19 25.20
C SER A 110 -1.44 20.67 25.05
N LEU A 111 -1.98 20.19 23.91
CA LEU A 111 -2.03 18.77 23.57
C LEU A 111 -0.66 18.14 23.34
N LEU A 112 0.27 18.90 22.76
CA LEU A 112 1.62 18.42 22.49
C LEU A 112 2.43 18.20 23.78
N GLY A 113 2.02 18.78 24.92
CA GLY A 113 2.74 18.64 26.19
C GLY A 113 4.22 19.02 26.06
N ASP A 114 5.10 18.27 26.73
CA ASP A 114 6.55 18.45 26.61
C ASP A 114 7.12 17.62 25.44
N TYR A 115 6.61 17.84 24.23
CA TYR A 115 7.09 17.16 23.01
C TYR A 115 8.60 17.32 22.78
N LYS A 116 9.24 18.34 23.38
CA LYS A 116 10.69 18.56 23.33
C LYS A 116 11.49 17.52 24.12
N LYS A 117 10.87 16.82 25.07
CA LYS A 117 11.46 15.67 25.77
C LYS A 117 11.37 14.37 24.98
N VAL A 118 10.51 14.31 23.95
CA VAL A 118 10.41 13.14 23.07
C VAL A 118 11.65 13.12 22.18
N LYS A 119 12.27 11.94 22.02
CA LYS A 119 13.43 11.80 21.12
C LYS A 119 13.02 12.22 19.72
N HIS A 120 13.88 12.99 19.05
CA HIS A 120 13.59 13.52 17.71
C HIS A 120 13.26 12.39 16.71
N GLU A 121 13.93 11.24 16.82
CA GLU A 121 13.68 10.06 15.98
C GLU A 121 12.26 9.52 16.13
N ASP A 122 11.76 9.38 17.36
CA ASP A 122 10.40 8.90 17.64
C ASP A 122 9.34 9.86 17.09
N LEU A 123 9.60 11.16 17.15
CA LEU A 123 8.72 12.19 16.61
C LEU A 123 8.64 12.10 15.07
N VAL A 124 9.78 11.94 14.40
CA VAL A 124 9.85 11.77 12.94
C VAL A 124 9.13 10.48 12.52
N GLU A 125 9.38 9.36 13.20
CA GLU A 125 8.68 8.09 12.90
C GLU A 125 7.16 8.25 13.10
N GLY A 126 6.73 8.89 14.20
CA GLY A 126 5.33 9.13 14.51
C GLY A 126 4.63 9.97 13.45
N ILE A 127 5.26 11.07 13.02
CA ILE A 127 4.75 11.95 11.97
C ILE A 127 4.66 11.20 10.64
N GLN A 128 5.73 10.51 10.24
CA GLN A 128 5.75 9.73 9.00
C GLN A 128 4.62 8.70 8.97
N LYS A 129 4.40 8.00 10.09
CA LYS A 129 3.31 7.03 10.23
C LYS A 129 1.92 7.66 10.06
N ILE A 130 1.72 8.91 10.46
CA ILE A 130 0.45 9.62 10.20
C ILE A 130 0.30 9.90 8.71
N TYR A 131 1.33 10.42 8.05
CA TYR A 131 1.31 10.66 6.60
C TYR A 131 1.08 9.38 5.80
N ASP A 132 1.73 8.29 6.19
CA ASP A 132 1.55 6.94 5.65
C ASP A 132 0.10 6.46 5.77
N LEU A 133 -0.53 6.69 6.93
CA LEU A 133 -1.93 6.31 7.10
C LEU A 133 -2.88 7.18 6.27
N GLN A 134 -2.57 8.46 6.09
CA GLN A 134 -3.37 9.37 5.25
C GLN A 134 -3.24 9.01 3.78
N SER A 135 -2.04 8.63 3.32
CA SER A 135 -1.80 8.30 1.91
C SER A 135 -2.47 7.00 1.46
N LEU A 136 -2.80 6.08 2.39
CA LEU A 136 -3.58 4.86 2.09
C LEU A 136 -5.08 5.12 1.91
N LYS A 137 -5.62 6.21 2.49
CA LYS A 137 -7.08 6.46 2.51
C LYS A 137 -7.73 6.46 1.13
N PRO A 138 -7.15 7.07 0.08
CA PRO A 138 -7.75 7.02 -1.25
C PRO A 138 -7.95 5.59 -1.76
N TYR A 139 -6.97 4.71 -1.56
CA TYR A 139 -7.08 3.28 -1.95
C TYR A 139 -8.06 2.52 -1.05
N GLN A 140 -8.21 2.91 0.22
CA GLN A 140 -9.22 2.33 1.10
C GLN A 140 -10.65 2.73 0.70
N ILE A 141 -10.85 3.94 0.16
CA ILE A 141 -12.12 4.33 -0.45
C ILE A 141 -12.42 3.43 -1.65
N GLU A 142 -11.41 3.16 -2.47
CA GLU A 142 -11.55 2.24 -3.61
C GLU A 142 -11.88 0.80 -3.17
N LEU A 143 -11.35 0.32 -2.03
CA LEU A 143 -11.74 -0.98 -1.47
C LEU A 143 -13.22 -1.05 -1.09
N ILE A 144 -13.79 0.06 -0.60
CA ILE A 144 -15.23 0.12 -0.27
C ILE A 144 -16.05 -0.01 -1.56
N LYS A 145 -15.62 0.65 -2.64
CA LYS A 145 -16.29 0.53 -3.96
C LYS A 145 -16.18 -0.89 -4.50
N LEU A 146 -15.01 -1.50 -4.42
CA LEU A 146 -14.79 -2.90 -4.80
C LEU A 146 -15.69 -3.84 -3.97
N GLN A 147 -15.79 -3.63 -2.66
CA GLN A 147 -16.66 -4.43 -1.79
C GLN A 147 -18.13 -4.31 -2.21
N ASN A 148 -18.62 -3.09 -2.45
CA ASN A 148 -20.00 -2.87 -2.91
C ASN A 148 -20.25 -3.51 -4.29
N TRP A 149 -19.26 -3.49 -5.18
CA TRP A 149 -19.37 -4.15 -6.48
C TRP A 149 -19.45 -5.67 -6.33
N LEU A 150 -18.63 -6.28 -5.47
CA LEU A 150 -18.70 -7.73 -5.22
C LEU A 150 -20.07 -8.14 -4.69
N GLU A 151 -20.65 -7.33 -3.80
CA GLU A 151 -22.00 -7.55 -3.25
C GLU A 151 -23.06 -7.47 -4.36
N LYS A 152 -23.06 -6.39 -5.13
CA LYS A 152 -23.99 -6.19 -6.25
C LYS A 152 -23.92 -7.30 -7.30
N GLU A 153 -22.71 -7.71 -7.67
CA GLU A 153 -22.46 -8.73 -8.70
C GLU A 153 -22.43 -10.16 -8.14
N ASN A 154 -22.72 -10.32 -6.84
CA ASN A 154 -22.73 -11.59 -6.12
C ASN A 154 -21.44 -12.43 -6.31
N LYS A 155 -20.28 -11.75 -6.35
CA LYS A 155 -18.97 -12.36 -6.58
C LYS A 155 -18.30 -12.75 -5.27
N ARG A 156 -17.45 -13.77 -5.32
CA ARG A 156 -16.75 -14.37 -4.17
C ARG A 156 -15.27 -14.07 -4.28
N MET A 157 -14.65 -13.55 -3.22
CA MET A 157 -13.22 -13.24 -3.23
C MET A 157 -12.50 -13.88 -2.04
N ILE A 158 -11.38 -14.57 -2.34
CA ILE A 158 -10.42 -15.06 -1.36
C ILE A 158 -9.09 -14.35 -1.57
N ILE A 159 -8.51 -13.84 -0.49
CA ILE A 159 -7.18 -13.25 -0.49
C ILE A 159 -6.33 -14.00 0.53
N ILE A 160 -5.27 -14.65 0.06
CA ILE A 160 -4.31 -15.39 0.87
C ILE A 160 -3.11 -14.52 1.16
N PHE A 161 -2.75 -14.41 2.44
CA PHE A 161 -1.54 -13.75 2.90
C PHE A 161 -0.58 -14.82 3.44
N GLU A 162 0.44 -15.13 2.64
CA GLU A 162 1.58 -15.96 3.04
C GLU A 162 2.86 -15.13 3.14
N GLY A 163 3.90 -15.74 3.71
CA GLY A 163 5.19 -15.12 3.94
C GLY A 163 5.75 -15.47 5.30
N ARG A 164 7.06 -15.25 5.46
CA ARG A 164 7.78 -15.52 6.71
C ARG A 164 7.17 -14.81 7.91
N ASP A 165 7.47 -15.27 9.12
CA ASP A 165 7.12 -14.52 10.31
C ASP A 165 7.78 -13.15 10.34
N ALA A 166 7.10 -12.20 10.96
CA ALA A 166 7.45 -10.79 10.94
C ALA A 166 7.49 -10.07 9.56
N SER A 167 7.11 -10.73 8.46
CA SER A 167 7.03 -10.10 7.12
C SER A 167 6.00 -8.96 7.00
N GLY A 168 4.94 -8.96 7.82
CA GLY A 168 4.01 -7.83 7.92
C GLY A 168 2.56 -8.10 7.50
N LYS A 169 2.21 -9.36 7.19
CA LYS A 169 0.87 -9.86 6.81
C LYS A 169 -0.29 -9.25 7.61
N GLY A 170 -0.39 -9.56 8.91
CA GLY A 170 -1.46 -9.02 9.77
C GLY A 170 -1.48 -7.49 9.86
N GLY A 171 -0.34 -6.84 9.65
CA GLY A 171 -0.26 -5.38 9.56
C GLY A 171 -0.90 -4.84 8.27
N ALA A 172 -0.74 -5.55 7.15
CA ALA A 172 -1.39 -5.24 5.88
C ALA A 172 -2.89 -5.54 5.93
N ILE A 173 -3.28 -6.72 6.41
CA ILE A 173 -4.69 -7.11 6.61
C ILE A 173 -5.43 -6.02 7.40
N ARG A 174 -4.89 -5.61 8.56
CA ARG A 174 -5.50 -4.55 9.40
C ARG A 174 -5.63 -3.19 8.69
N ARG A 175 -4.83 -2.92 7.66
CA ARG A 175 -4.91 -1.66 6.90
C ARG A 175 -5.91 -1.79 5.76
N ILE A 176 -5.94 -2.94 5.09
CA ILE A 176 -6.93 -3.27 4.06
C ILE A 176 -8.34 -3.21 4.66
N THR A 177 -8.58 -3.91 5.76
CA THR A 177 -9.92 -4.05 6.33
C THR A 177 -10.39 -2.88 7.19
N ARG A 178 -9.54 -1.86 7.41
CA ARG A 178 -9.78 -0.79 8.41
C ARG A 178 -11.13 -0.08 8.27
N TYR A 179 -11.58 0.14 7.03
CA TYR A 179 -12.80 0.88 6.71
C TYR A 179 -13.82 0.05 5.92
N MET A 180 -13.56 -1.23 5.73
CA MET A 180 -14.48 -2.12 5.02
C MET A 180 -15.68 -2.45 5.92
N ASN A 181 -16.83 -2.73 5.32
CA ASN A 181 -18.01 -3.19 6.05
C ASN A 181 -17.77 -4.63 6.54
N ASN A 182 -17.75 -4.82 7.86
CA ASN A 182 -17.48 -6.10 8.51
C ASN A 182 -18.54 -7.19 8.25
N LYS A 183 -19.71 -6.83 7.70
CA LYS A 183 -20.72 -7.81 7.26
C LYS A 183 -20.33 -8.55 5.99
N HIS A 184 -19.44 -7.98 5.18
CA HIS A 184 -19.07 -8.53 3.86
C HIS A 184 -17.57 -8.81 3.75
N TYR A 185 -16.86 -8.87 4.89
CA TYR A 185 -15.53 -9.45 4.92
C TYR A 185 -15.31 -10.26 6.20
N ARG A 186 -14.46 -11.29 6.10
CA ARG A 186 -13.99 -12.06 7.25
C ARG A 186 -12.48 -12.22 7.19
N VAL A 187 -11.83 -12.13 8.35
CA VAL A 187 -10.40 -12.48 8.49
C VAL A 187 -10.33 -13.85 9.15
N VAL A 188 -9.69 -14.80 8.47
CA VAL A 188 -9.54 -16.18 8.93
C VAL A 188 -8.08 -16.38 9.31
N ALA A 189 -7.84 -16.63 10.59
CA ALA A 189 -6.52 -16.92 11.15
C ALA A 189 -6.61 -18.22 11.95
N LEU A 190 -6.47 -19.36 11.25
CA LEU A 190 -6.61 -20.67 11.86
C LEU A 190 -5.36 -21.03 12.67
N GLY A 191 -5.59 -21.52 13.90
CA GLY A 191 -4.54 -22.11 14.73
C GLY A 191 -4.18 -23.53 14.31
N LYS A 192 -3.36 -24.19 15.14
CA LYS A 192 -3.00 -25.61 15.01
C LYS A 192 -4.28 -26.47 14.84
N PRO A 193 -4.30 -27.43 13.90
CA PRO A 193 -5.46 -28.31 13.73
C PRO A 193 -5.74 -29.12 14.99
N THR A 194 -7.02 -29.30 15.30
CA THR A 194 -7.47 -30.25 16.36
C THR A 194 -7.15 -31.69 15.95
N GLU A 195 -7.26 -32.63 16.89
CA GLU A 195 -7.07 -34.05 16.57
C GLU A 195 -8.04 -34.56 15.50
N THR A 196 -9.31 -34.14 15.58
CA THR A 196 -10.29 -34.42 14.53
C THR A 196 -9.86 -33.83 13.19
N GLN A 197 -9.45 -32.55 13.16
CA GLN A 197 -9.02 -31.88 11.92
C GLN A 197 -7.76 -32.49 11.30
N ARG A 198 -6.85 -33.06 12.11
CA ARG A 198 -5.67 -33.79 11.61
C ARG A 198 -6.05 -35.10 10.90
N ASN A 199 -7.17 -35.71 11.26
CA ASN A 199 -7.67 -36.94 10.68
C ASN A 199 -8.79 -36.70 9.63
N GLN A 200 -9.06 -35.45 9.29
CA GLN A 200 -9.95 -35.06 8.20
C GLN A 200 -9.16 -34.87 6.91
N TRP A 201 -9.86 -34.73 5.79
CA TRP A 201 -9.23 -34.22 4.58
C TRP A 201 -8.68 -32.82 4.85
N PHE A 202 -7.40 -32.60 4.53
CA PHE A 202 -6.64 -31.40 4.91
C PHE A 202 -7.35 -30.07 4.58
N LEU A 203 -7.96 -29.98 3.40
CA LEU A 203 -8.63 -28.75 2.94
C LEU A 203 -9.99 -28.50 3.59
N GLN A 204 -10.60 -29.51 4.22
CA GLN A 204 -11.95 -29.42 4.79
C GLN A 204 -12.11 -28.24 5.75
N ARG A 205 -11.17 -28.10 6.71
CA ARG A 205 -11.20 -27.01 7.70
C ARG A 205 -11.08 -25.61 7.08
N TYR A 206 -10.51 -25.49 5.88
CA TYR A 206 -10.37 -24.21 5.19
C TYR A 206 -11.63 -23.89 4.39
N ILE A 207 -12.22 -24.90 3.74
CA ILE A 207 -13.42 -24.77 2.91
C ILE A 207 -14.62 -24.29 3.73
N GLU A 208 -14.72 -24.69 5.01
CA GLU A 208 -15.74 -24.20 5.95
C GLU A 208 -15.77 -22.67 6.07
N HIS A 209 -14.67 -21.99 5.75
CA HIS A 209 -14.55 -20.54 5.83
C HIS A 209 -14.71 -19.81 4.50
N PHE A 210 -14.98 -20.51 3.40
CA PHE A 210 -15.04 -19.88 2.08
C PHE A 210 -16.15 -18.82 1.99
N PRO A 211 -15.96 -17.80 1.12
CA PRO A 211 -16.93 -16.73 0.94
C PRO A 211 -18.21 -17.23 0.26
N THR A 212 -19.33 -16.70 0.74
CA THR A 212 -20.57 -16.63 -0.03
C THR A 212 -20.53 -15.42 -0.97
N GLY A 213 -21.50 -15.33 -1.89
CA GLY A 213 -21.53 -14.22 -2.85
C GLY A 213 -21.62 -12.86 -2.15
N GLY A 214 -20.80 -11.91 -2.61
CA GLY A 214 -20.60 -10.61 -1.98
C GLY A 214 -19.56 -10.56 -0.87
N GLU A 215 -18.99 -11.70 -0.44
CA GLU A 215 -18.01 -11.73 0.63
C GLU A 215 -16.55 -11.71 0.14
N ILE A 216 -15.70 -11.06 0.94
CA ILE A 216 -14.24 -11.15 0.85
C ILE A 216 -13.72 -11.92 2.08
N VAL A 217 -12.99 -13.01 1.87
CA VAL A 217 -12.31 -13.73 2.95
C VAL A 217 -10.80 -13.53 2.85
N LEU A 218 -10.20 -12.98 3.91
CA LEU A 218 -8.77 -12.74 4.02
C LEU A 218 -8.15 -13.80 4.95
N PHE A 219 -7.32 -14.68 4.38
CA PHE A 219 -6.61 -15.72 5.13
C PHE A 219 -5.26 -15.18 5.62
N ASP A 220 -5.09 -15.02 6.94
CA ASP A 220 -3.78 -14.78 7.58
C ASP A 220 -3.11 -16.13 7.83
N ARG A 221 -2.26 -16.54 6.88
CA ARG A 221 -1.91 -17.94 6.58
C ARG A 221 -3.11 -18.74 6.06
N SER A 222 -2.83 -19.82 5.36
CA SER A 222 -3.81 -20.59 4.59
C SER A 222 -3.45 -22.08 4.56
N TRP A 223 -4.00 -22.80 3.57
CA TRP A 223 -3.62 -24.17 3.26
C TRP A 223 -2.15 -24.31 2.87
N TYR A 224 -1.49 -23.22 2.47
CA TYR A 224 -0.04 -23.19 2.21
C TYR A 224 0.84 -23.37 3.46
N ASN A 225 0.27 -23.48 4.66
CA ASN A 225 1.01 -24.01 5.81
C ASN A 225 1.66 -25.36 5.51
N ARG A 226 0.98 -26.23 4.73
CA ARG A 226 1.50 -27.55 4.30
C ARG A 226 2.63 -27.46 3.25
N ALA A 227 2.72 -26.37 2.49
CA ALA A 227 3.87 -26.13 1.63
C ALA A 227 5.11 -25.61 2.39
N MET A 228 4.89 -24.92 3.51
CA MET A 228 5.92 -24.09 4.15
C MET A 228 6.31 -24.59 5.53
N VAL A 229 5.44 -24.38 6.53
CA VAL A 229 5.77 -24.56 7.95
C VAL A 229 5.71 -26.03 8.35
N GLU A 230 4.68 -26.76 7.90
CA GLU A 230 4.47 -28.15 8.31
C GLU A 230 5.63 -29.10 7.96
N PRO A 231 6.21 -29.10 6.75
CA PRO A 231 7.30 -30.01 6.43
C PRO A 231 8.61 -29.70 7.18
N ILE A 232 8.86 -28.43 7.54
CA ILE A 232 10.07 -28.01 8.25
C ILE A 232 10.06 -28.49 9.70
N PHE A 233 8.92 -28.34 10.37
CA PHE A 233 8.77 -28.73 11.78
C PHE A 233 8.22 -30.15 11.96
N GLY A 234 8.07 -30.93 10.89
CA GLY A 234 7.56 -32.30 10.94
C GLY A 234 6.09 -32.41 11.37
N PHE A 235 5.27 -31.40 11.07
CA PHE A 235 3.83 -31.42 11.36
C PHE A 235 2.99 -32.13 10.29
N CYS A 236 3.62 -32.48 9.17
CA CYS A 236 3.06 -33.39 8.16
C CYS A 236 4.15 -34.39 7.74
N THR A 237 3.71 -35.53 7.21
CA THR A 237 4.61 -36.49 6.56
C THR A 237 5.09 -35.95 5.20
N GLN A 238 6.17 -36.52 4.68
CA GLN A 238 6.67 -36.18 3.34
C GLN A 238 5.63 -36.49 2.25
N GLU A 239 4.89 -37.59 2.42
CA GLU A 239 3.81 -38.01 1.52
C GLU A 239 2.67 -37.00 1.52
N GLU A 240 2.19 -36.56 2.70
CA GLU A 240 1.16 -35.52 2.80
C GLU A 240 1.56 -34.19 2.16
N HIS A 241 2.83 -33.80 2.32
CA HIS A 241 3.37 -32.60 1.70
C HIS A 241 3.36 -32.73 0.17
N GLU A 242 3.83 -33.86 -0.36
CA GLU A 242 3.90 -34.07 -1.80
C GLU A 242 2.51 -34.12 -2.44
N ILE A 243 1.56 -34.87 -1.85
CA ILE A 243 0.15 -34.91 -2.29
C ILE A 243 -0.43 -33.50 -2.33
N PHE A 244 -0.23 -32.70 -1.28
CA PHE A 244 -0.69 -31.32 -1.25
C PHE A 244 -0.09 -30.49 -2.39
N MET A 245 1.21 -30.63 -2.64
CA MET A 245 1.92 -29.86 -3.66
C MET A 245 1.56 -30.25 -5.09
N GLU A 246 1.09 -31.48 -5.33
CA GLU A 246 0.55 -31.95 -6.61
C GLU A 246 -0.90 -31.47 -6.83
N ASP A 247 -1.74 -31.54 -5.80
CA ASP A 247 -3.18 -31.31 -5.95
C ASP A 247 -3.58 -29.83 -5.87
N ILE A 248 -2.83 -29.00 -5.14
CA ILE A 248 -3.33 -27.67 -4.76
C ILE A 248 -3.62 -26.76 -5.94
N VAL A 249 -2.85 -26.86 -7.03
CA VAL A 249 -3.07 -26.05 -8.23
C VAL A 249 -4.40 -26.42 -8.90
N ASN A 250 -4.74 -27.71 -8.95
CA ASN A 250 -6.00 -28.17 -9.53
C ASN A 250 -7.18 -27.70 -8.68
N PHE A 251 -7.07 -27.84 -7.36
CA PHE A 251 -8.07 -27.32 -6.42
C PHE A 251 -8.32 -25.82 -6.63
N GLU A 252 -7.26 -25.01 -6.67
CA GLU A 252 -7.39 -23.56 -6.88
C GLU A 252 -7.94 -23.20 -8.27
N GLN A 253 -7.59 -23.95 -9.31
CA GLN A 253 -8.16 -23.79 -10.64
C GLN A 253 -9.66 -24.01 -10.63
N ASP A 254 -10.15 -25.03 -9.93
CA ASP A 254 -11.58 -25.29 -9.82
C ASP A 254 -12.32 -24.15 -9.12
N LEU A 255 -11.74 -23.57 -8.06
CA LEU A 255 -12.31 -22.39 -7.40
C LEU A 255 -12.45 -21.20 -8.38
N VAL A 256 -11.39 -20.92 -9.12
CA VAL A 256 -11.40 -19.81 -10.10
C VAL A 256 -12.38 -20.08 -11.24
N ARG A 257 -12.46 -21.31 -11.74
CA ARG A 257 -13.45 -21.71 -12.77
C ARG A 257 -14.88 -21.54 -12.30
N GLN A 258 -15.15 -21.72 -11.01
CA GLN A 258 -16.46 -21.44 -10.40
C GLN A 258 -16.68 -19.95 -10.13
N GLY A 259 -15.82 -19.06 -10.60
CA GLY A 259 -15.99 -17.61 -10.48
C GLY A 259 -15.59 -17.04 -9.11
N MET A 260 -14.78 -17.78 -8.35
CA MET A 260 -14.12 -17.24 -7.15
C MET A 260 -12.86 -16.49 -7.56
N ILE A 261 -12.74 -15.25 -7.11
CA ILE A 261 -11.54 -14.44 -7.32
C ILE A 261 -10.52 -14.85 -6.25
N LEU A 262 -9.43 -15.49 -6.67
CA LEU A 262 -8.38 -15.95 -5.77
C LEU A 262 -7.12 -15.11 -5.95
N ILE A 263 -6.70 -14.42 -4.90
CA ILE A 263 -5.48 -13.61 -4.87
C ILE A 263 -4.50 -14.23 -3.88
N LYS A 264 -3.28 -14.53 -4.34
CA LYS A 264 -2.22 -15.12 -3.51
C LYS A 264 -1.07 -14.13 -3.34
N LEU A 265 -0.87 -13.66 -2.10
CA LEU A 265 0.16 -12.69 -1.76
C LEU A 265 1.23 -13.34 -0.90
N TYR A 266 2.50 -13.26 -1.31
CA TYR A 266 3.64 -13.68 -0.51
C TYR A 266 4.44 -12.47 -0.06
N PHE A 267 4.45 -12.18 1.24
CA PHE A 267 5.24 -11.11 1.83
C PHE A 267 6.67 -11.60 2.09
N SER A 268 7.61 -11.16 1.25
CA SER A 268 9.03 -11.47 1.35
C SER A 268 9.74 -10.40 2.15
N VAL A 269 10.39 -10.76 3.25
CA VAL A 269 11.22 -9.87 4.07
C VAL A 269 12.66 -10.35 3.99
N SER A 270 13.64 -9.45 4.06
CA SER A 270 15.06 -9.80 4.17
C SER A 270 15.37 -10.43 5.54
N LYS A 271 16.47 -11.18 5.61
CA LYS A 271 16.91 -11.85 6.85
C LYS A 271 17.20 -10.83 7.95
N GLU A 272 17.87 -9.74 7.57
CA GLU A 272 18.26 -8.63 8.44
C GLU A 272 17.03 -7.89 8.99
N GLU A 273 16.07 -7.55 8.13
CA GLU A 273 14.86 -6.86 8.58
C GLU A 273 13.95 -7.80 9.39
N GLN A 274 13.92 -9.10 9.09
CA GLN A 274 13.23 -10.08 9.94
C GLN A 274 13.82 -10.09 11.34
N LYS A 275 15.14 -10.23 11.46
CA LYS A 275 15.87 -10.21 12.75
C LYS A 275 15.59 -8.91 13.52
N ARG A 276 15.75 -7.75 12.88
CA ARG A 276 15.45 -6.45 13.48
C ARG A 276 14.01 -6.35 13.99
N ARG A 277 13.04 -6.95 13.27
CA ARG A 277 11.64 -6.97 13.70
C ARG A 277 11.41 -7.89 14.90
N PHE A 278 12.12 -9.00 15.00
CA PHE A 278 12.08 -9.86 16.18
C PHE A 278 12.68 -9.17 17.40
N ASP A 279 13.85 -8.56 17.28
CA ASP A 279 14.48 -7.81 18.37
C ASP A 279 13.55 -6.73 18.93
N ARG A 280 12.89 -5.98 18.03
CA ARG A 280 11.89 -4.99 18.43
C ARG A 280 10.64 -5.60 19.09
N ARG A 281 10.21 -6.81 18.71
CA ARG A 281 9.06 -7.47 19.37
C ARG A 281 9.37 -7.89 20.79
N ILE A 282 10.60 -8.34 21.04
CA ILE A 282 11.08 -8.73 22.37
C ILE A 282 11.08 -7.51 23.30
N GLN A 283 11.50 -6.35 22.78
CA GLN A 283 11.61 -5.10 23.54
C GLN A 283 10.29 -4.33 23.70
N ASP A 284 9.26 -4.62 22.90
CA ASP A 284 7.96 -3.90 22.90
C ASP A 284 6.87 -4.74 23.61
N PRO A 285 6.44 -4.35 24.84
CA PRO A 285 5.41 -5.08 25.59
C PRO A 285 4.09 -5.29 24.83
N LEU A 286 3.74 -4.40 23.88
CA LEU A 286 2.52 -4.51 23.08
C LEU A 286 2.63 -5.55 21.96
N ARG A 287 3.83 -6.09 21.73
CA ARG A 287 4.14 -7.03 20.64
C ARG A 287 4.78 -8.32 21.09
N GLN A 288 5.15 -8.46 22.36
CA GLN A 288 5.72 -9.68 22.92
C GLN A 288 4.84 -10.91 22.68
N TRP A 289 3.52 -10.78 22.75
CA TRP A 289 2.57 -11.86 22.44
C TRP A 289 2.67 -12.40 21.00
N LYS A 290 3.34 -11.68 20.08
CA LYS A 290 3.58 -12.10 18.69
C LYS A 290 4.88 -12.88 18.51
N PHE A 291 5.55 -13.23 19.60
CA PHE A 291 6.81 -13.97 19.58
C PHE A 291 6.56 -15.35 20.17
N SER A 292 6.77 -16.38 19.36
CA SER A 292 6.66 -17.79 19.74
C SER A 292 8.03 -18.48 19.72
N GLU A 293 8.15 -19.63 20.38
CA GLU A 293 9.37 -20.44 20.33
C GLU A 293 9.73 -20.87 18.90
N VAL A 294 8.71 -21.12 18.06
CA VAL A 294 8.86 -21.42 16.63
C VAL A 294 9.49 -20.24 15.88
N ASP A 295 9.12 -19.00 16.22
CA ASP A 295 9.70 -17.80 15.61
C ASP A 295 11.20 -17.64 15.92
N MET A 296 11.64 -18.09 17.09
CA MET A 296 13.05 -18.04 17.49
C MET A 296 13.90 -19.00 16.66
N GLN A 297 13.38 -20.22 16.42
CA GLN A 297 14.02 -21.21 15.56
C GLN A 297 13.99 -20.81 14.08
N ALA A 298 12.99 -20.03 13.65
CA ALA A 298 12.82 -19.66 12.25
C ALA A 298 13.97 -18.82 11.66
N GLN A 299 14.79 -18.15 12.49
CA GLN A 299 16.01 -17.47 12.04
C GLN A 299 17.13 -18.45 11.70
N ASP A 300 17.28 -19.52 12.49
CA ASP A 300 18.28 -20.56 12.25
C ASP A 300 17.88 -21.42 11.05
N LEU A 301 16.59 -21.72 10.89
CA LEU A 301 16.03 -22.49 9.78
C LEU A 301 15.79 -21.63 8.52
N TRP A 302 16.49 -20.50 8.38
CA TRP A 302 16.27 -19.56 7.27
C TRP A 302 16.32 -20.25 5.91
N ASP A 303 17.35 -21.08 5.70
CA ASP A 303 17.66 -21.77 4.45
C ASP A 303 16.64 -22.87 4.10
N GLU A 304 16.05 -23.52 5.11
CA GLU A 304 15.01 -24.54 4.92
C GLU A 304 13.68 -23.90 4.49
N PHE A 305 13.29 -22.79 5.15
CA PHE A 305 12.14 -21.98 4.74
C PHE A 305 12.30 -21.40 3.34
N SER A 306 13.53 -21.05 3.00
CA SER A 306 13.98 -20.52 1.72
C SER A 306 13.81 -21.55 0.60
N GLU A 307 14.24 -22.79 0.84
CA GLU A 307 14.03 -23.92 -0.06
C GLU A 307 12.54 -24.23 -0.23
N LYS A 308 11.77 -24.30 0.86
CA LYS A 308 10.32 -24.55 0.78
C LYS A 308 9.55 -23.44 0.07
N LYS A 309 9.95 -22.17 0.25
CA LYS A 309 9.45 -21.04 -0.55
C LYS A 309 9.73 -21.25 -2.03
N TYR A 310 10.96 -21.64 -2.39
CA TYR A 310 11.34 -21.89 -3.78
C TYR A 310 10.46 -22.98 -4.41
N GLU A 311 10.31 -24.12 -3.73
CA GLU A 311 9.48 -25.24 -4.17
C GLU A 311 8.01 -24.85 -4.33
N MET A 312 7.45 -24.18 -3.31
CA MET A 312 6.08 -23.68 -3.31
C MET A 312 5.83 -22.76 -4.51
N LEU A 313 6.66 -21.73 -4.69
CA LEU A 313 6.46 -20.75 -5.77
C LEU A 313 6.61 -21.38 -7.16
N ARG A 314 7.57 -22.28 -7.32
CA ARG A 314 7.83 -22.97 -8.59
C ARG A 314 6.67 -23.89 -9.00
N ARG A 315 6.09 -24.63 -8.05
CA ARG A 315 5.06 -25.64 -8.34
C ARG A 315 3.64 -25.08 -8.33
N THR A 316 3.37 -24.03 -7.55
CA THR A 316 1.99 -23.61 -7.26
C THR A 316 1.59 -22.27 -7.88
N THR A 317 2.48 -21.60 -8.62
CA THR A 317 2.07 -20.46 -9.44
C THR A 317 1.33 -20.95 -10.69
N SER A 318 0.19 -20.34 -11.02
CA SER A 318 -0.61 -20.71 -12.19
C SER A 318 -1.15 -19.46 -12.89
N ARG A 319 -1.61 -19.61 -14.14
CA ARG A 319 -2.22 -18.49 -14.88
C ARG A 319 -3.54 -18.03 -14.26
N SER A 320 -4.31 -18.96 -13.69
CA SER A 320 -5.61 -18.68 -13.06
C SER A 320 -5.46 -18.05 -11.68
N ALA A 321 -4.44 -18.45 -10.93
CA ALA A 321 -4.13 -17.94 -9.60
C ALA A 321 -2.61 -17.73 -9.46
N PRO A 322 -2.07 -16.62 -9.97
CA PRO A 322 -0.65 -16.32 -9.85
C PRO A 322 -0.28 -15.94 -8.41
N TRP A 323 0.97 -16.22 -8.03
CA TRP A 323 1.55 -15.64 -6.82
C TRP A 323 2.05 -14.21 -7.08
N HIS A 324 1.76 -13.29 -6.16
CA HIS A 324 2.35 -11.97 -6.12
C HIS A 324 3.38 -11.87 -4.98
N ILE A 325 4.65 -11.63 -5.33
CA ILE A 325 5.73 -11.53 -4.34
C ILE A 325 5.89 -10.07 -3.95
N ILE A 326 5.61 -9.74 -2.69
CA ILE A 326 5.67 -8.37 -2.17
C ILE A 326 6.92 -8.25 -1.29
N ARG A 327 7.94 -7.50 -1.75
CA ARG A 327 9.06 -7.07 -0.90
C ARG A 327 8.51 -6.21 0.23
N SER A 328 8.77 -6.64 1.46
CA SER A 328 8.04 -6.19 2.63
C SER A 328 8.89 -5.55 3.70
N ASP A 329 10.15 -5.24 3.38
CA ASP A 329 11.09 -4.54 4.27
C ASP A 329 10.56 -3.15 4.62
N ASP A 330 10.10 -2.40 3.61
CA ASP A 330 9.24 -1.24 3.81
C ASP A 330 7.78 -1.69 3.93
N LYS A 331 7.26 -1.63 5.17
CA LYS A 331 5.88 -2.02 5.48
C LYS A 331 4.84 -1.14 4.79
N GLN A 332 5.16 0.12 4.51
CA GLN A 332 4.21 1.04 3.92
C GLN A 332 4.09 0.79 2.42
N LEU A 333 5.21 0.64 1.71
CA LEU A 333 5.21 0.27 0.29
C LEU A 333 4.54 -1.09 0.07
N ALA A 334 4.82 -2.07 0.93
CA ALA A 334 4.18 -3.39 0.86
C ALA A 334 2.65 -3.33 1.00
N ARG A 335 2.13 -2.44 1.85
CA ARG A 335 0.67 -2.22 1.98
C ARG A 335 0.08 -1.61 0.73
N PHE A 336 0.76 -0.62 0.15
CA PHE A 336 0.31 -0.01 -1.11
C PHE A 336 0.24 -1.04 -2.23
N GLU A 337 1.29 -1.83 -2.41
CA GLU A 337 1.29 -2.85 -3.46
C GLU A 337 0.25 -3.93 -3.22
N ALA A 338 0.06 -4.39 -1.97
CA ALA A 338 -1.02 -5.31 -1.65
C ALA A 338 -2.41 -4.72 -2.01
N LEU A 339 -2.65 -3.45 -1.68
CA LEU A 339 -3.88 -2.76 -2.04
C LEU A 339 -4.06 -2.66 -3.55
N LYS A 340 -3.01 -2.27 -4.29
CA LYS A 340 -3.06 -2.16 -5.75
C LYS A 340 -3.34 -3.51 -6.40
N ILE A 341 -2.71 -4.59 -5.95
CA ILE A 341 -2.96 -5.94 -6.45
C ILE A 341 -4.43 -6.31 -6.26
N ILE A 342 -4.99 -6.08 -5.07
CA ILE A 342 -6.41 -6.35 -4.78
C ILE A 342 -7.31 -5.51 -5.68
N LEU A 343 -7.06 -4.20 -5.79
CA LEU A 343 -7.88 -3.28 -6.60
C LEU A 343 -7.72 -3.51 -8.12
N ASN A 344 -6.61 -4.10 -8.57
CA ASN A 344 -6.39 -4.48 -9.97
C ASN A 344 -6.97 -5.85 -10.32
N SER A 345 -7.37 -6.66 -9.33
CA SER A 345 -7.89 -8.01 -9.58
C SER A 345 -9.27 -8.02 -10.27
N VAL A 346 -9.98 -6.90 -10.22
CA VAL A 346 -11.35 -6.74 -10.69
C VAL A 346 -11.53 -5.34 -11.29
N ASP A 347 -12.30 -5.24 -12.35
CA ASP A 347 -12.79 -3.96 -12.87
C ASP A 347 -14.14 -3.63 -12.23
N TYR A 348 -14.13 -2.75 -11.23
CA TYR A 348 -15.30 -2.39 -10.43
C TYR A 348 -15.81 -0.98 -10.75
N ASP A 349 -17.12 -0.77 -10.56
CA ASP A 349 -17.80 0.48 -10.88
C ASP A 349 -17.25 1.67 -10.06
N GLY A 350 -17.12 2.83 -10.72
CA GLY A 350 -16.78 4.09 -10.04
C GLY A 350 -15.31 4.22 -9.61
N ARG A 351 -14.41 3.42 -10.19
CA ARG A 351 -12.97 3.46 -9.94
C ARG A 351 -12.36 4.83 -10.19
N ASN A 352 -11.57 5.33 -9.24
CA ASN A 352 -10.88 6.62 -9.40
C ASN A 352 -9.53 6.47 -10.11
N TYR A 353 -9.53 6.63 -11.43
CA TYR A 353 -8.31 6.56 -12.28
C TYR A 353 -7.30 7.70 -12.07
N SER A 354 -7.56 8.68 -11.20
CA SER A 354 -6.53 9.65 -10.81
C SER A 354 -5.49 9.07 -9.85
N LEU A 355 -5.78 7.92 -9.22
CA LEU A 355 -4.85 7.21 -8.35
C LEU A 355 -3.87 6.36 -9.16
N ASN A 356 -2.69 6.12 -8.61
CA ASN A 356 -1.69 5.28 -9.25
C ASN A 356 -1.93 3.81 -8.89
N PHE A 357 -2.41 3.02 -9.85
CA PHE A 357 -2.57 1.58 -9.71
C PHE A 357 -1.48 0.76 -10.38
N GLU A 358 -0.48 1.41 -10.98
CA GLU A 358 0.65 0.72 -11.58
C GLU A 358 1.44 -0.03 -10.50
N ALA A 359 1.77 -1.28 -10.81
CA ALA A 359 2.59 -2.11 -9.93
C ALA A 359 3.99 -1.50 -9.85
N ASN A 360 4.49 -1.36 -8.62
CA ASN A 360 5.90 -1.03 -8.44
C ASN A 360 6.71 -2.32 -8.61
N GLU A 361 7.41 -2.48 -9.73
CA GLU A 361 8.16 -3.71 -10.07
C GLU A 361 9.32 -4.02 -9.12
N ASP A 362 9.76 -3.06 -8.30
CA ASP A 362 10.78 -3.28 -7.27
C ASP A 362 10.18 -3.86 -5.99
N ILE A 363 8.87 -3.70 -5.80
CA ILE A 363 8.15 -4.16 -4.61
C ILE A 363 7.27 -5.37 -4.94
N ASN A 364 6.48 -5.32 -6.00
CA ASN A 364 5.68 -6.43 -6.53
C ASN A 364 6.48 -7.15 -7.64
N ILE A 365 7.14 -8.23 -7.26
CA ILE A 365 8.06 -8.98 -8.12
C ILE A 365 7.34 -10.19 -8.70
N SER A 366 7.57 -10.47 -9.98
CA SER A 366 7.07 -11.68 -10.62
C SER A 366 7.73 -12.94 -10.04
N VAL A 367 7.00 -14.04 -10.01
CA VAL A 367 7.53 -15.33 -9.53
C VAL A 367 8.79 -15.74 -10.30
N GLN A 368 8.84 -15.50 -11.61
CA GLN A 368 10.00 -15.84 -12.43
C GLN A 368 11.25 -15.04 -12.00
N ARG A 369 11.08 -13.73 -11.74
CA ARG A 369 12.18 -12.89 -11.27
C ARG A 369 12.63 -13.30 -9.87
N GLU A 370 11.69 -13.68 -9.00
CA GLU A 370 12.01 -14.18 -7.66
C GLU A 370 12.81 -15.50 -7.71
N LEU A 371 12.33 -16.49 -8.46
CA LEU A 371 13.01 -17.78 -8.60
C LEU A 371 14.42 -17.62 -9.22
N LEU A 372 14.58 -16.72 -10.19
CA LEU A 372 15.89 -16.39 -10.78
C LEU A 372 16.84 -15.76 -9.77
N GLN A 373 16.34 -14.86 -8.90
CA GLN A 373 17.15 -14.24 -7.84
C GLN A 373 17.57 -15.28 -6.81
N MET A 374 16.61 -16.05 -6.29
CA MET A 374 16.82 -17.15 -5.35
C MET A 374 17.91 -18.14 -5.83
N ARG A 375 17.87 -18.52 -7.12
CA ARG A 375 18.88 -19.42 -7.71
C ARG A 375 20.27 -18.79 -7.82
N LYS A 376 20.37 -17.48 -8.05
CA LYS A 376 21.64 -16.77 -8.26
C LYS A 376 22.37 -16.47 -6.96
N THR A 377 21.65 -15.97 -5.97
CA THR A 377 22.25 -15.48 -4.72
C THR A 377 22.52 -16.60 -3.73
N LYS A 378 21.82 -17.74 -3.84
CA LYS A 378 21.63 -18.71 -2.73
C LYS A 378 21.13 -18.05 -1.44
N ASP A 379 20.71 -16.79 -1.55
CA ASP A 379 20.18 -15.95 -0.51
C ASP A 379 18.70 -15.86 -0.82
N TYR A 380 17.98 -16.82 -0.26
CA TYR A 380 16.65 -17.26 -0.68
C TYR A 380 15.52 -16.59 0.11
#